data_AF-A0A7S4HP06-F1
#
_entry.id   AF-A0A7S4HP06-F1
#
_cell.length_a   1.000
_cell.length_b   1.000
_cell.length_c   1.000
_cell.angle_alpha   90.00
_cell.angle_beta   90.00
_cell.angle_gamma   90.00
#
_symmetry.space_group_name_H-M   'P 1'
#
loop_
_entity.id
_entity.type
_entity.pdbx_description
1 polymer ?
#
loop_
_entity_poly.entity_id
_entity_poly.type
_entity_poly.pdbx_seq_one_letter_code
_entity_poly.pdbx_strand_id
1 'polypeptide(L)'
;GRPCPVGGYCCYCSEDTHHGYPKTVPCNATVGYQELYSHFGSMSHRPCLKDYDCWTQHSVAKLSTQQPGKWYSPLKIGDCSLHDRSGPNCTWAVKSVDKIVNSTCHSNSFFGAVQRAAPELFANCTGGSTSTPNASDPCWIRGFYTAVLGPDAAKPWFWKVTGLPLDDLIEWWKAPFESDDPAKGGCPGLPVPPKSTW
;
A
#
# COMPACT_ATOMS: atom_id res chain seq x y z
N GLY A 1 3.91 8.50 -7.45
CA GLY A 1 5.19 8.17 -8.11
C GLY A 1 5.13 8.57 -9.57
N ARG A 2 6.24 8.97 -10.17
CA ARG A 2 6.27 9.21 -11.63
C ARG A 2 6.06 7.90 -12.39
N PRO A 3 5.42 7.93 -13.57
CA PRO A 3 5.40 6.79 -14.46
C PRO A 3 6.84 6.44 -14.82
N CYS A 4 7.23 5.21 -14.51
CA CYS A 4 8.46 4.60 -14.98
C CYS A 4 8.52 4.72 -16.54
N PRO A 5 9.57 5.31 -17.15
CA PRO A 5 9.67 5.40 -18.60
C PRO A 5 9.62 3.99 -19.22
N VAL A 6 9.10 3.86 -20.44
CA VAL A 6 9.05 2.57 -21.15
C VAL A 6 10.46 1.97 -21.21
N GLY A 7 10.67 0.80 -20.59
CA GLY A 7 11.97 0.13 -20.48
C GLY A 7 12.82 0.49 -19.24
N GLY A 8 12.41 1.47 -18.44
CA GLY A 8 13.05 1.82 -17.17
C GLY A 8 12.15 1.50 -15.98
N TYR A 9 12.47 0.47 -15.20
CA TYR A 9 11.63 -0.03 -14.11
C TYR A 9 11.88 0.65 -12.74
N CYS A 10 12.77 1.64 -12.67
CA CYS A 10 13.07 2.33 -11.43
C CYS A 10 12.14 3.54 -11.28
N CYS A 11 11.11 3.39 -10.47
CA CYS A 11 10.19 4.48 -10.14
C CYS A 11 10.82 5.30 -8.99
N TYR A 12 11.30 6.50 -9.30
CA TYR A 12 11.82 7.43 -8.30
C TYR A 12 10.68 8.21 -7.66
N CYS A 13 10.80 8.50 -6.36
CA CYS A 13 9.79 9.26 -5.63
C CYS A 13 9.89 10.78 -5.83
N SER A 14 11.00 11.34 -6.36
CA SER A 14 11.14 12.79 -6.53
C SER A 14 12.26 13.19 -7.53
N GLU A 15 12.11 14.36 -8.17
CA GLU A 15 13.18 15.07 -8.88
C GLU A 15 13.98 16.03 -7.97
N ASP A 16 13.61 16.16 -6.70
CA ASP A 16 14.23 17.12 -5.80
C ASP A 16 15.72 16.80 -5.58
N THR A 17 16.56 17.65 -6.16
CA THR A 17 17.98 17.78 -5.83
C THR A 17 18.21 18.13 -4.36
N HIS A 18 17.17 18.55 -3.63
CA HIS A 18 17.25 18.96 -2.23
C HIS A 18 17.49 17.81 -1.24
N HIS A 19 17.34 16.55 -1.66
CA HIS A 19 17.53 15.39 -0.77
C HIS A 19 18.71 14.47 -1.15
N GLY A 20 19.58 14.88 -2.08
CA GLY A 20 20.81 14.13 -2.38
C GLY A 20 20.59 12.75 -3.01
N TYR A 21 19.37 12.42 -3.42
CA TYR A 21 19.09 11.15 -4.10
C TYR A 21 19.63 11.20 -5.54
N PRO A 22 20.39 10.18 -5.99
CA PRO A 22 20.87 10.14 -7.37
C PRO A 22 19.67 10.17 -8.33
N LYS A 23 19.68 11.11 -9.27
CA LYS A 23 18.62 11.28 -10.30
C LYS A 23 18.42 10.03 -11.16
N THR A 24 19.44 9.16 -11.20
CA THR A 24 19.48 7.91 -11.95
C THR A 24 20.29 6.90 -11.15
N VAL A 25 19.63 5.96 -10.48
CA VAL A 25 20.29 4.76 -9.95
C VAL A 25 20.01 3.64 -10.96
N PRO A 26 21.04 2.98 -11.52
CA PRO A 26 20.79 1.86 -12.42
C PRO A 26 20.00 0.79 -11.68
N CYS A 27 18.88 0.36 -12.27
CA CYS A 27 18.15 -0.80 -11.78
C CYS A 27 19.09 -1.99 -11.78
N ASN A 28 19.24 -2.65 -10.64
CA ASN A 28 20.15 -3.78 -10.49
C ASN A 28 19.39 -5.07 -10.18
N ALA A 29 20.11 -6.18 -10.09
CA ALA A 29 19.53 -7.48 -9.82
C ALA A 29 19.03 -7.64 -8.37
N THR A 30 19.36 -6.74 -7.45
CA THR A 30 19.01 -6.85 -6.01
C THR A 30 17.55 -6.48 -5.71
N VAL A 31 17.00 -6.99 -4.61
CA VAL A 31 15.69 -6.57 -4.13
C VAL A 31 15.80 -5.20 -3.47
N GLY A 32 15.08 -4.21 -4.01
CA GLY A 32 14.97 -2.91 -3.36
C GLY A 32 14.24 -3.05 -2.03
N TYR A 33 14.73 -2.38 -0.98
CA TYR A 33 14.13 -2.36 0.35
C TYR A 33 13.98 -0.93 0.83
N GLN A 34 12.82 -0.60 1.39
CA GLN A 34 12.58 0.66 2.07
C GLN A 34 11.79 0.42 3.36
N GLU A 35 12.33 0.92 4.47
CA GLU A 35 11.59 1.06 5.72
C GLU A 35 10.91 2.43 5.73
N LEU A 36 9.58 2.46 5.81
CA LEU A 36 8.77 3.64 5.51
C LEU A 36 8.74 4.64 6.66
N TYR A 37 8.65 4.18 7.89
CA TYR A 37 8.63 5.03 9.08
C TYR A 37 9.92 5.87 9.21
N SER A 38 11.09 5.25 9.09
CA SER A 38 12.37 5.98 9.16
C SER A 38 12.60 6.89 7.96
N HIS A 39 12.17 6.49 6.77
CA HIS A 39 12.41 7.27 5.56
C HIS A 39 11.47 8.47 5.42
N PHE A 40 10.18 8.24 5.64
CA PHE A 40 9.15 9.25 5.46
C PHE A 40 8.76 9.94 6.77
N GLY A 41 9.19 9.45 7.93
CA GLY A 41 8.83 10.03 9.23
C GLY A 41 9.18 11.52 9.35
N SER A 42 10.28 11.93 8.73
CA SER A 42 10.68 13.36 8.65
C SER A 42 9.82 14.20 7.70
N MET A 43 9.07 13.58 6.77
CA MET A 43 8.16 14.28 5.86
C MET A 43 6.84 14.67 6.54
N SER A 44 6.55 14.15 7.74
CA SER A 44 5.34 14.46 8.52
C SER A 44 5.28 15.90 9.07
N HIS A 45 6.29 16.74 8.78
CA HIS A 45 6.42 18.11 9.32
C HIS A 45 6.28 19.22 8.28
N ARG A 46 5.94 18.89 7.02
CA ARG A 46 5.78 19.92 5.97
C ARG A 46 4.30 20.28 5.81
N PRO A 47 3.93 21.56 5.73
CA PRO A 47 2.54 21.92 5.46
C PRO A 47 2.09 21.31 4.13
N CYS A 48 1.04 20.50 4.17
CA CYS A 48 0.37 19.97 2.97
C CYS A 48 -0.63 21.00 2.43
N LEU A 49 -0.80 21.09 1.11
CA LEU A 49 -1.65 22.11 0.49
C LEU A 49 -3.01 21.56 0.03
N LYS A 50 -3.09 20.26 -0.20
CA LYS A 50 -4.30 19.56 -0.65
C LYS A 50 -4.56 18.36 0.23
N ASP A 51 -5.82 17.94 0.32
CA ASP A 51 -6.24 16.82 1.17
C ASP A 51 -5.35 15.58 0.97
N TYR A 52 -5.08 15.21 -0.30
CA TYR A 52 -4.27 14.03 -0.63
C TYR A 52 -2.79 14.15 -0.23
N ASP A 53 -2.26 15.37 -0.18
CA ASP A 53 -0.90 15.61 0.32
C ASP A 53 -0.88 15.35 1.84
N CYS A 54 -1.90 15.83 2.56
CA CYS A 54 -2.04 15.60 4.00
C CYS A 54 -2.26 14.13 4.32
N TRP A 55 -3.13 13.44 3.56
CA TRP A 55 -3.35 12.00 3.71
C TRP A 55 -2.07 11.20 3.53
N THR A 56 -1.25 11.55 2.54
CA THR A 56 0.04 10.89 2.30
C THR A 56 0.98 11.08 3.48
N GLN A 57 1.13 12.31 3.98
CA GLN A 57 2.01 12.59 5.12
C GLN A 57 1.53 11.93 6.41
N HIS A 58 0.24 12.03 6.72
CA HIS A 58 -0.36 11.50 7.95
C HIS A 58 -0.44 9.96 7.95
N SER A 59 -0.54 9.32 6.78
CA SER A 59 -0.46 7.86 6.66
C SER A 59 0.85 7.32 7.21
N VAL A 60 1.96 8.03 7.00
CA VAL A 60 3.28 7.63 7.54
C VAL A 60 3.30 7.78 9.06
N ALA A 61 2.67 8.82 9.60
CA ALA A 61 2.56 9.03 11.04
C ALA A 61 1.70 7.97 11.75
N LYS A 62 0.98 7.12 11.01
CA LYS A 62 0.30 5.94 11.56
C LYS A 62 1.28 4.83 11.95
N LEU A 63 2.41 4.75 11.26
CA LEU A 63 3.44 3.72 11.47
C LEU A 63 4.20 3.99 12.78
N SER A 64 4.88 2.95 13.28
CA SER A 64 5.64 3.01 14.53
C SER A 64 6.95 2.24 14.41
N THR A 65 7.84 2.37 15.40
CA THR A 65 9.06 1.57 15.44
C THR A 65 8.80 0.06 15.48
N GLN A 66 7.66 -0.37 16.03
CA GLN A 66 7.22 -1.76 16.11
C GLN A 66 6.61 -2.22 14.78
N GLN A 67 5.96 -1.30 14.06
CA GLN A 67 5.32 -1.55 12.78
C GLN A 67 5.75 -0.48 11.76
N PRO A 68 7.02 -0.54 11.32
CA PRO A 68 7.62 0.57 10.58
C PRO A 68 7.18 0.66 9.12
N GLY A 69 6.42 -0.32 8.62
CA GLY A 69 6.11 -0.45 7.20
C GLY A 69 7.35 -0.80 6.40
N LYS A 70 7.34 -1.95 5.71
CA LYS A 70 8.47 -2.40 4.90
C LYS A 70 7.99 -2.57 3.46
N TRP A 71 8.63 -1.87 2.54
CA TRP A 71 8.40 -1.97 1.12
C TRP A 71 9.54 -2.73 0.45
N TYR A 72 9.19 -3.70 -0.40
CA TYR A 72 10.13 -4.47 -1.20
C TYR A 72 9.78 -4.33 -2.67
N SER A 73 10.79 -4.14 -3.52
CA SER A 73 10.61 -4.03 -4.97
C SER A 73 11.60 -4.96 -5.68
N PRO A 74 11.19 -6.22 -5.99
CA PRO A 74 11.98 -7.13 -6.79
C PRO A 74 11.88 -6.76 -8.27
N LEU A 75 12.98 -6.89 -9.01
CA LEU A 75 13.01 -6.71 -10.46
C LEU A 75 13.24 -8.03 -11.17
N LYS A 76 12.61 -8.20 -12.33
CA LYS A 76 12.74 -9.42 -13.17
C LYS A 76 14.18 -9.80 -13.48
N ILE A 77 15.08 -8.81 -13.66
CA ILE A 77 16.51 -9.04 -13.92
C ILE A 77 17.23 -9.78 -12.77
N GLY A 78 16.67 -9.76 -11.56
CA GLY A 78 17.19 -10.46 -10.39
C GLY A 78 16.56 -11.83 -10.10
N ASP A 79 15.55 -12.23 -10.88
CA ASP A 79 14.76 -13.43 -10.59
C ASP A 79 15.54 -14.70 -10.96
N CYS A 80 15.88 -15.50 -9.95
CA CYS A 80 16.52 -16.79 -10.11
C CYS A 80 15.56 -17.85 -10.63
N SER A 81 14.24 -17.70 -10.49
CA SER A 81 13.29 -18.73 -10.91
C SER A 81 13.14 -18.86 -12.43
N LEU A 82 13.66 -17.87 -13.18
CA LEU A 82 13.68 -17.81 -14.65
C LEU A 82 14.93 -18.51 -15.22
N HIS A 83 15.30 -19.66 -14.66
CA HIS A 83 16.59 -20.36 -14.80
C HIS A 83 17.11 -20.59 -16.24
N ASP A 84 16.31 -20.42 -17.28
CA ASP A 84 16.75 -20.50 -18.68
C ASP A 84 17.29 -19.16 -19.24
N ARG A 85 17.06 -18.03 -18.56
CA ARG A 85 17.52 -16.67 -18.92
C ARG A 85 18.09 -15.86 -17.77
N SER A 86 18.06 -16.39 -16.54
CA SER A 86 18.70 -15.74 -15.39
C SER A 86 20.20 -15.66 -15.64
N GLY A 87 20.75 -14.44 -15.71
CA GLY A 87 22.20 -14.27 -15.71
C GLY A 87 22.83 -14.92 -14.48
N PRO A 88 24.15 -15.17 -14.47
CA PRO A 88 24.85 -15.84 -13.36
C PRO A 88 24.75 -15.12 -12.00
N ASN A 89 24.15 -13.93 -11.95
CA ASN A 89 24.05 -13.03 -10.80
C ASN A 89 22.60 -12.71 -10.41
N CYS A 90 21.69 -13.68 -10.47
CA CYS A 90 20.35 -13.51 -9.89
C CYS A 90 20.43 -13.35 -8.36
N THR A 91 19.45 -12.72 -7.72
CA THR A 91 19.51 -12.39 -6.28
C THR A 91 18.27 -12.75 -5.48
N TRP A 92 17.15 -13.09 -6.13
CA TRP A 92 15.91 -13.44 -5.44
C TRP A 92 15.16 -14.54 -6.17
N ALA A 93 14.33 -15.28 -5.45
CA ALA A 93 13.44 -16.29 -6.02
C ALA A 93 12.15 -16.36 -5.20
N VAL A 94 11.02 -16.61 -5.85
CA VAL A 94 9.79 -17.00 -5.14
C VAL A 94 9.96 -18.45 -4.68
N LYS A 95 9.94 -18.67 -3.35
CA LYS A 95 10.07 -20.02 -2.76
C LYS A 95 8.73 -20.75 -2.70
N SER A 96 7.68 -20.04 -2.31
CA SER A 96 6.30 -20.52 -2.30
C SER A 96 5.36 -19.38 -2.65
N VAL A 97 4.18 -19.74 -3.11
CA VAL A 97 3.03 -18.84 -3.20
C VAL A 97 1.96 -19.47 -2.32
N ASP A 98 1.78 -18.92 -1.12
CA ASP A 98 0.90 -19.51 -0.12
C ASP A 98 -0.57 -19.32 -0.51
N LYS A 99 -0.90 -18.15 -1.08
CA LYS A 99 -2.24 -17.84 -1.57
C LYS A 99 -2.23 -16.73 -2.61
N ILE A 100 -3.10 -16.86 -3.60
CA ILE A 100 -3.44 -15.77 -4.53
C ILE A 100 -4.89 -15.38 -4.27
N VAL A 101 -5.17 -14.10 -4.18
CA VAL A 101 -6.53 -13.58 -3.93
C VAL A 101 -6.96 -12.69 -5.08
N ASN A 102 -8.26 -12.67 -5.33
CA ASN A 102 -8.84 -11.72 -6.27
C ASN A 102 -8.72 -10.29 -5.71
N SER A 103 -8.19 -9.35 -6.51
CA SER A 103 -7.99 -7.96 -6.07
C SER A 103 -9.29 -7.26 -5.66
N THR A 104 -10.41 -7.54 -6.34
CA THR A 104 -11.72 -6.98 -5.97
C THR A 104 -12.19 -7.52 -4.62
N CYS A 105 -11.98 -8.82 -4.36
CA CYS A 105 -12.30 -9.40 -3.05
C CYS A 105 -11.47 -8.77 -1.93
N HIS A 106 -10.15 -8.64 -2.14
CA HIS A 106 -9.25 -7.99 -1.17
C HIS A 106 -9.70 -6.55 -0.87
N SER A 107 -9.90 -5.74 -1.90
CA SER A 107 -10.37 -4.36 -1.76
C SER A 107 -11.70 -4.28 -1.02
N ASN A 108 -12.69 -5.11 -1.38
CA ASN A 108 -13.99 -5.11 -0.72
C ASN A 108 -13.90 -5.54 0.74
N SER A 109 -13.05 -6.52 1.05
CA SER A 109 -12.83 -6.99 2.42
C SER A 109 -12.22 -5.88 3.28
N PHE A 110 -11.07 -5.34 2.86
CA PHE A 110 -10.34 -4.33 3.62
C PHE A 110 -11.12 -3.03 3.77
N PHE A 111 -11.54 -2.43 2.65
CA PHE A 111 -12.28 -1.16 2.69
C PHE A 111 -13.67 -1.34 3.32
N GLY A 112 -14.30 -2.50 3.15
CA GLY A 112 -15.56 -2.81 3.79
C GLY A 112 -15.43 -2.96 5.31
N ALA A 113 -14.31 -3.50 5.82
CA ALA A 113 -14.03 -3.55 7.25
C ALA A 113 -13.88 -2.16 7.85
N VAL A 114 -13.12 -1.27 7.19
CA VAL A 114 -12.99 0.14 7.59
C VAL A 114 -14.35 0.84 7.60
N GLN A 115 -15.17 0.63 6.56
CA GLN A 115 -16.51 1.20 6.47
C GLN A 115 -17.45 0.70 7.57
N ARG A 116 -17.38 -0.59 7.93
CA ARG A 116 -18.16 -1.13 9.06
C ARG A 116 -17.70 -0.62 10.42
N ALA A 117 -16.42 -0.29 10.57
CA ALA A 117 -15.86 0.23 11.80
C ALA A 117 -16.20 1.71 12.05
N ALA A 118 -16.51 2.48 11.00
CA ALA A 118 -16.88 3.90 11.10
C ALA A 118 -18.02 4.28 10.12
N PRO A 119 -19.19 3.63 10.20
CA PRO A 119 -20.25 3.75 9.20
C PRO A 119 -20.80 5.18 9.05
N GLU A 120 -20.75 5.98 10.11
CA GLU A 120 -21.18 7.38 10.11
C GLU A 120 -20.39 8.25 9.12
N LEU A 121 -19.13 7.92 8.86
CA LEU A 121 -18.28 8.65 7.93
C LEU A 121 -18.62 8.39 6.45
N PHE A 122 -19.44 7.37 6.19
CA PHE A 122 -19.84 6.97 4.86
C PHE A 122 -21.34 7.15 4.61
N ALA A 123 -22.15 7.39 5.64
CA ALA A 123 -23.61 7.39 5.56
C ALA A 123 -24.21 8.24 4.42
N ASN A 124 -23.56 9.36 4.08
CA ASN A 124 -24.00 10.29 3.04
C ASN A 124 -23.25 10.14 1.70
N CYS A 125 -22.36 9.17 1.57
CA CYS A 125 -21.58 8.93 0.36
C CYS A 125 -22.26 7.94 -0.58
N THR A 126 -21.94 8.01 -1.87
CA THR A 126 -22.51 7.08 -2.86
C THR A 126 -21.94 5.69 -2.63
N GLY A 127 -22.80 4.73 -2.29
CA GLY A 127 -22.39 3.37 -1.90
C GLY A 127 -22.00 3.23 -0.42
N GLY A 128 -22.10 4.30 0.37
CA GLY A 128 -21.72 4.30 1.78
C GLY A 128 -22.65 3.53 2.72
N SER A 129 -23.87 3.21 2.27
CA SER A 129 -24.77 2.26 2.94
C SER A 129 -24.61 0.81 2.45
N THR A 130 -23.79 0.58 1.42
CA THR A 130 -23.60 -0.74 0.82
C THR A 130 -22.32 -1.40 1.34
N SER A 131 -22.28 -2.73 1.33
CA SER A 131 -21.08 -3.50 1.65
C SER A 131 -19.98 -3.40 0.59
N THR A 132 -20.21 -2.67 -0.51
CA THR A 132 -19.27 -2.49 -1.62
C THR A 132 -18.67 -1.08 -1.56
N PRO A 133 -17.38 -0.96 -1.20
CA PRO A 133 -16.64 0.30 -1.16
C PRO A 133 -16.61 1.00 -2.51
N ASN A 134 -16.80 2.33 -2.52
CA ASN A 134 -16.69 3.15 -3.72
C ASN A 134 -15.43 4.02 -3.67
N ALA A 135 -14.27 3.41 -3.87
CA ALA A 135 -12.96 4.08 -3.82
C ALA A 135 -12.71 5.10 -4.96
N SER A 136 -13.73 5.40 -5.77
CA SER A 136 -13.72 6.44 -6.80
C SER A 136 -14.56 7.67 -6.41
N ASP A 137 -15.41 7.60 -5.38
CA ASP A 137 -16.23 8.71 -4.91
C ASP A 137 -15.42 9.61 -3.95
N PRO A 138 -15.26 10.92 -4.23
CA PRO A 138 -14.58 11.85 -3.34
C PRO A 138 -15.15 11.90 -1.92
N CYS A 139 -16.46 11.72 -1.74
CA CYS A 139 -17.07 11.63 -0.41
C CYS A 139 -16.54 10.40 0.33
N TRP A 140 -16.61 9.24 -0.31
CA TRP A 140 -16.15 7.97 0.26
C TRP A 140 -14.65 8.02 0.58
N ILE A 141 -13.81 8.55 -0.33
CA ILE A 141 -12.37 8.70 -0.12
C ILE A 141 -12.08 9.55 1.12
N ARG A 142 -12.80 10.67 1.30
CA ARG A 142 -12.68 11.50 2.51
C ARG A 142 -13.12 10.76 3.76
N GLY A 143 -14.23 10.02 3.70
CA GLY A 143 -14.71 9.17 4.78
C GLY A 143 -13.65 8.15 5.20
N PHE A 144 -13.03 7.47 4.23
CA PHE A 144 -11.95 6.51 4.46
C PHE A 144 -10.75 7.14 5.17
N TYR A 145 -10.19 8.23 4.63
CA TYR A 145 -9.03 8.87 5.26
C TYR A 145 -9.36 9.45 6.64
N THR A 146 -10.58 9.95 6.83
CA THR A 146 -11.06 10.39 8.14
C THR A 146 -11.18 9.22 9.12
N ALA A 147 -11.64 8.05 8.67
CA ALA A 147 -11.75 6.86 9.50
C ALA A 147 -10.37 6.38 9.96
N VAL A 148 -9.42 6.24 9.03
CA VAL A 148 -8.11 5.64 9.33
C VAL A 148 -7.12 6.61 9.99
N LEU A 149 -7.20 7.91 9.67
CA LEU A 149 -6.27 8.93 10.17
C LEU A 149 -6.89 9.84 11.25
N GLY A 150 -8.21 9.99 11.28
CA GLY A 150 -8.95 10.84 12.22
C GLY A 150 -9.56 12.10 11.56
N PRO A 151 -10.33 12.90 12.31
CA PRO A 151 -11.02 14.10 11.80
C PRO A 151 -10.09 15.17 11.22
N ASP A 152 -8.81 15.13 11.58
CA ASP A 152 -7.80 16.08 11.13
C ASP A 152 -6.98 15.57 9.94
N ALA A 153 -7.39 14.45 9.31
CA ALA A 153 -6.66 13.79 8.22
C ALA A 153 -6.23 14.73 7.08
N ALA A 154 -7.05 15.72 6.74
CA ALA A 154 -6.81 16.67 5.66
C ALA A 154 -6.25 18.02 6.13
N LYS A 155 -5.88 18.18 7.42
CA LYS A 155 -5.49 19.48 7.96
C LYS A 155 -3.96 19.68 7.95
N PRO A 156 -3.45 20.83 7.47
CA PRO A 156 -2.02 21.07 7.25
C PRO A 156 -1.10 21.13 8.48
N TRP A 157 -1.67 21.34 9.65
CA TRP A 157 -0.91 21.63 10.88
C TRP A 157 -1.19 20.63 12.01
N PHE A 158 -1.96 19.58 11.72
CA PHE A 158 -2.42 18.61 12.71
C PHE A 158 -1.75 17.27 12.44
N TRP A 159 -0.88 16.87 13.36
CA TRP A 159 -0.09 15.63 13.26
C TRP A 159 -0.68 14.49 14.09
N LYS A 160 -1.77 14.75 14.82
CA LYS A 160 -2.36 13.76 15.71
C LYS A 160 -3.20 12.79 14.88
N VAL A 161 -2.65 11.62 14.64
CA VAL A 161 -3.35 10.53 13.96
C VAL A 161 -4.20 9.78 15.00
N THR A 162 -5.52 10.00 14.99
CA THR A 162 -6.46 9.43 15.98
C THR A 162 -7.55 8.56 15.37
N GLY A 163 -7.43 8.22 14.09
CA GLY A 163 -8.34 7.26 13.45
C GLY A 163 -8.14 5.83 13.96
N LEU A 164 -8.83 4.88 13.32
CA LEU A 164 -8.84 3.45 13.65
C LEU A 164 -7.44 2.88 13.98
N PRO A 165 -7.28 2.02 15.00
CA PRO A 165 -5.98 1.46 15.40
C PRO A 165 -5.21 0.83 14.23
N LEU A 166 -3.88 0.97 14.23
CA LEU A 166 -3.05 0.38 13.15
C LEU A 166 -3.16 -1.15 13.14
N ASP A 167 -3.22 -1.78 14.31
CA ASP A 167 -3.34 -3.24 14.44
C ASP A 167 -4.59 -3.77 13.73
N ASP A 168 -5.74 -3.12 13.92
CA ASP A 168 -7.00 -3.48 13.27
C ASP A 168 -6.88 -3.35 11.74
N LEU A 169 -6.24 -2.27 11.25
CA LEU A 169 -6.02 -2.07 9.81
C LEU A 169 -5.13 -3.16 9.22
N ILE A 170 -4.10 -3.58 9.94
CA ILE A 170 -3.22 -4.68 9.52
C ILE A 170 -3.97 -6.00 9.51
N GLU A 171 -4.76 -6.28 10.55
CA GLU A 171 -5.59 -7.48 10.61
C GLU A 171 -6.54 -7.56 9.42
N TRP A 172 -7.30 -6.50 9.15
CA TRP A 172 -8.24 -6.47 8.02
C TRP A 172 -7.54 -6.53 6.66
N TRP A 173 -6.34 -5.94 6.54
CA TRP A 173 -5.55 -6.02 5.32
C TRP A 173 -5.07 -7.46 5.04
N LYS A 174 -4.72 -8.21 6.10
CA LYS A 174 -4.20 -9.58 6.02
C LYS A 174 -5.32 -10.62 5.90
N ALA A 175 -6.51 -10.36 6.45
CA ALA A 175 -7.62 -11.30 6.49
C ALA A 175 -7.93 -12.01 5.15
N PRO A 176 -7.95 -11.33 3.99
CA PRO A 176 -8.13 -11.98 2.69
C PRO A 176 -7.11 -13.09 2.39
N PHE A 177 -5.87 -12.89 2.84
CA PHE A 177 -4.77 -13.82 2.64
C PHE A 177 -4.78 -14.96 3.67
N GLU A 178 -5.27 -14.71 4.88
CA GLU A 178 -5.25 -15.66 6.00
C GLU A 178 -6.50 -16.54 6.11
N SER A 179 -7.60 -16.16 5.46
CA SER A 179 -8.86 -16.91 5.51
C SER A 179 -9.53 -17.00 4.15
N ASP A 180 -10.23 -18.11 3.88
CA ASP A 180 -11.15 -18.25 2.74
C ASP A 180 -12.59 -17.86 3.06
N ASP A 181 -12.91 -17.59 4.34
CA ASP A 181 -14.26 -17.31 4.81
C ASP A 181 -14.59 -15.81 4.72
N PRO A 182 -15.50 -15.37 3.82
CA PRO A 182 -15.86 -13.96 3.68
C PRO A 182 -16.47 -13.36 4.94
N ALA A 183 -17.10 -14.16 5.81
CA ALA A 183 -17.65 -13.67 7.07
C ALA A 183 -16.56 -13.22 8.05
N LYS A 184 -15.32 -13.71 7.88
CA LYS A 184 -14.13 -13.31 8.63
C LYS A 184 -13.23 -12.33 7.88
N GLY A 185 -13.72 -11.76 6.76
CA GLY A 185 -12.90 -10.92 5.87
C GLY A 185 -11.97 -11.71 4.95
N GLY A 186 -12.14 -13.03 4.85
CA GLY A 186 -11.38 -13.90 3.97
C GLY A 186 -11.75 -13.74 2.49
N CYS A 187 -10.85 -14.22 1.62
CA CYS A 187 -11.06 -14.30 0.18
C CYS A 187 -10.68 -15.69 -0.31
N PRO A 188 -11.51 -16.37 -1.12
CA PRO A 188 -11.14 -17.67 -1.68
C PRO A 188 -9.82 -17.62 -2.45
N GLY A 189 -8.96 -18.61 -2.21
CA GLY A 189 -7.72 -18.80 -2.95
C GLY A 189 -7.95 -19.05 -4.45
N LEU A 190 -7.20 -18.35 -5.30
CA LEU A 190 -7.10 -18.60 -6.73
C LEU A 190 -5.94 -19.56 -7.03
N PRO A 191 -6.02 -20.34 -8.12
CA PRO A 191 -4.93 -21.23 -8.52
C PRO A 191 -3.67 -20.44 -8.84
N VAL A 192 -2.51 -20.99 -8.47
CA VAL A 192 -1.21 -20.44 -8.84
C VAL A 192 -1.04 -20.54 -10.36
N PRO A 193 -0.79 -19.44 -11.08
CA PRO A 193 -0.52 -19.49 -12.51
C PRO A 193 0.63 -20.46 -12.80
N PRO A 194 0.56 -21.23 -13.89
CA PRO A 194 1.69 -22.05 -14.31
C PRO A 194 2.93 -21.17 -14.51
N LYS A 195 4.12 -21.72 -14.23
CA LYS A 195 5.39 -21.03 -14.49
C LYS A 195 5.41 -20.56 -15.94
N SER A 196 5.56 -19.27 -16.17
CA SER A 196 5.56 -18.74 -17.53
C SER A 196 6.81 -19.22 -18.27
N THR A 197 6.63 -20.05 -19.28
CA THR A 197 7.66 -20.37 -20.27
C THR A 197 7.72 -19.22 -21.26
N TRP A 198 8.63 -18.25 -21.05
CA TRP A 198 8.89 -17.15 -21.98
C TRP A 198 10.19 -17.36 -22.74
#